data_AF-A0A1F5X556-F1
#
_entry.id   AF-A0A1F5X556-F1
#
_cell.length_a   1.000
_cell.length_b   1.000
_cell.length_c   1.000
_cell.angle_alpha   90.00
_cell.angle_beta   90.00
_cell.angle_gamma   90.00
#
_symmetry.space_group_name_H-M   'P 1'
#
loop_
_entity.id
_entity.type
_entity.pdbx_description
1 polymer ?
#
loop_
_entity_poly.entity_id
_entity_poly.type
_entity_poly.pdbx_seq_one_letter_code
_entity_poly.pdbx_strand_id
1 'polypeptide(L)'
;MNESKERVKPLYRGTQIVWYILYVLETLLVFRFVLRLIGANPAAGFTDFIYTLTLPFVAPFLNVVGSPRVAGSVFEWTTLLAILVYWLLAWGIVKLLVMGKPVSTPEAEVKLDRQDR
;
A
#
# COMPACT_ATOMS: atom_id res chain seq x y z
N MET A 1 15.60 15.11 -30.55
CA MET A 1 14.28 14.97 -29.88
C MET A 1 14.08 13.53 -29.41
N ASN A 2 14.76 13.08 -28.33
CA ASN A 2 14.52 11.74 -27.76
C ASN A 2 14.92 11.55 -26.27
N GLU A 3 15.61 12.49 -25.62
CA GLU A 3 16.17 12.22 -24.28
C GLU A 3 15.16 12.36 -23.12
N SER A 4 14.09 13.13 -23.29
CA SER A 4 13.09 13.34 -22.23
C SER A 4 12.18 12.14 -22.00
N LYS A 5 11.92 11.30 -23.02
CA LYS A 5 11.03 10.13 -22.92
C LYS A 5 11.65 8.95 -22.17
N GLU A 6 12.97 8.85 -22.07
CA GLU A 6 13.63 7.71 -21.40
C GLU A 6 13.64 7.85 -19.87
N ARG A 7 13.77 9.07 -19.34
CA ARG A 7 13.80 9.30 -17.87
C ARG A 7 12.44 9.17 -17.17
N VAL A 8 11.33 9.24 -17.90
CA VAL A 8 9.96 9.15 -17.32
C VAL A 8 9.45 7.71 -17.18
N LYS A 9 10.00 6.76 -17.97
CA LYS A 9 9.58 5.35 -17.97
C LYS A 9 9.89 4.57 -16.68
N PRO A 10 11.05 4.70 -16.02
CA PRO A 10 11.37 3.90 -14.83
C PRO A 10 10.55 4.32 -13.59
N LEU A 11 10.24 5.61 -13.45
CA LEU A 11 9.50 6.12 -12.29
C LEU A 11 8.04 5.64 -12.27
N TYR A 12 7.41 5.59 -13.45
CA TYR A 12 6.05 5.10 -13.61
C TYR A 12 5.96 3.62 -13.20
N ARG A 13 6.90 2.79 -13.66
CA ARG A 13 6.97 1.37 -13.28
C ARG A 13 7.17 1.19 -11.77
N GLY A 14 8.02 1.99 -11.14
CA GLY A 14 8.22 1.96 -9.68
C GLY A 14 6.91 2.22 -8.91
N THR A 15 6.17 3.26 -9.28
CA THR A 15 4.88 3.55 -8.65
C THR A 15 3.84 2.45 -8.88
N GLN A 16 3.81 1.84 -10.08
CA GLN A 16 2.90 0.73 -10.39
C GLN A 16 3.19 -0.51 -9.54
N ILE A 17 4.47 -0.83 -9.35
CA ILE A 17 4.89 -1.97 -8.52
C ILE A 17 4.46 -1.76 -7.06
N VAL A 18 4.67 -0.55 -6.51
CA VAL A 18 4.26 -0.22 -5.14
C VAL A 18 2.74 -0.38 -4.98
N TRP A 19 1.94 0.17 -5.90
CA TRP A 19 0.48 0.03 -5.85
C TRP A 19 0.02 -1.42 -6.01
N TYR A 20 0.65 -2.20 -6.89
CA TYR A 20 0.31 -3.61 -7.07
C TYR A 20 0.57 -4.43 -5.80
N ILE A 21 1.74 -4.25 -5.19
CA ILE A 21 2.08 -4.90 -3.91
C ILE A 21 1.09 -4.51 -2.82
N LEU A 22 0.76 -3.22 -2.73
CA LEU A 22 -0.23 -2.73 -1.77
C LEU A 22 -1.57 -3.44 -1.99
N TYR A 23 -2.11 -3.47 -3.21
CA TYR A 23 -3.43 -4.08 -3.45
C TYR A 23 -3.46 -5.57 -3.13
N VAL A 24 -2.39 -6.31 -3.42
CA VAL A 24 -2.29 -7.73 -3.05
C VAL A 24 -2.29 -7.89 -1.53
N LEU A 25 -1.47 -7.11 -0.82
CA LEU A 25 -1.40 -7.16 0.64
C LEU A 25 -2.73 -6.77 1.30
N GLU A 26 -3.32 -5.67 0.87
CA GLU A 26 -4.61 -5.17 1.34
C GLU A 26 -5.72 -6.20 1.15
N THR A 27 -5.78 -6.84 -0.03
CA THR A 27 -6.77 -7.88 -0.30
C THR A 27 -6.64 -9.04 0.70
N LEU A 28 -5.42 -9.49 1.00
CA LEU A 28 -5.19 -10.55 1.99
C LEU A 28 -5.61 -10.12 3.41
N LEU A 29 -5.30 -8.88 3.81
CA LEU A 29 -5.67 -8.35 5.12
C LEU A 29 -7.19 -8.14 5.25
N VAL A 30 -7.86 -7.70 4.19
CA VAL A 30 -9.33 -7.60 4.16
C VAL A 30 -9.96 -8.98 4.29
N PHE A 31 -9.45 -9.99 3.57
CA PHE A 31 -9.92 -11.37 3.75
C PHE A 31 -9.73 -11.84 5.20
N ARG A 32 -8.56 -11.60 5.79
CA ARG A 32 -8.30 -11.92 7.20
C ARG A 32 -9.33 -11.26 8.12
N PHE A 33 -9.53 -9.96 7.98
CA PHE A 33 -10.47 -9.20 8.80
C PHE A 33 -11.89 -9.74 8.69
N VAL A 34 -12.38 -9.96 7.46
CA VAL A 34 -13.72 -10.49 7.22
C VAL A 34 -13.89 -11.88 7.81
N LEU A 35 -12.94 -12.79 7.59
CA LEU A 35 -12.97 -14.15 8.14
C LEU A 35 -13.01 -14.15 9.67
N ARG A 36 -12.22 -13.28 10.31
CA ARG A 36 -12.22 -13.09 11.77
C ARG A 36 -13.55 -12.53 12.25
N LEU A 37 -14.09 -11.54 11.54
CA LEU A 37 -15.33 -10.87 11.88
C LEU A 37 -16.54 -11.81 11.77
N ILE A 38 -16.57 -12.71 10.79
CA ILE A 38 -17.68 -13.68 10.66
C ILE A 38 -17.47 -14.95 11.49
N GLY A 39 -16.37 -15.05 12.25
CA GLY A 39 -16.05 -16.24 13.04
C GLY A 39 -15.78 -17.49 12.18
N ALA A 40 -15.11 -17.31 11.03
CA ALA A 40 -14.79 -18.40 10.12
C ALA A 40 -13.99 -19.51 10.82
N ASN A 41 -14.27 -20.77 10.46
CA ASN A 41 -13.61 -21.93 11.05
C ASN A 41 -12.09 -21.89 10.81
N PRO A 42 -11.25 -21.74 11.85
CA PRO A 42 -9.80 -21.63 11.69
C PRO A 42 -9.15 -22.93 11.19
N ALA A 43 -9.82 -24.08 11.31
CA ALA A 43 -9.32 -25.35 10.80
C ALA A 43 -9.62 -25.56 9.30
N ALA A 44 -10.43 -24.69 8.67
CA ALA A 44 -10.66 -24.76 7.23
C ALA A 44 -9.41 -24.28 6.48
N GLY A 45 -8.95 -25.07 5.49
CA GLY A 45 -7.67 -24.82 4.82
C GLY A 45 -7.51 -23.41 4.22
N PHE A 46 -8.58 -22.83 3.66
CA PHE A 46 -8.54 -21.45 3.16
C PHE A 46 -8.36 -20.41 4.28
N THR A 47 -9.05 -20.61 5.40
CA THR A 47 -8.98 -19.68 6.54
C THR A 47 -7.61 -19.73 7.20
N ASP A 48 -7.09 -20.94 7.42
CA ASP A 48 -5.75 -21.17 7.95
C ASP A 48 -4.66 -20.57 7.04
N PHE A 49 -4.77 -20.80 5.72
CA PHE A 49 -3.86 -20.21 4.74
C PHE A 49 -3.83 -18.68 4.84
N ILE A 50 -4.99 -18.02 4.86
CA ILE A 50 -5.05 -16.55 4.99
C ILE A 50 -4.45 -16.10 6.32
N TYR A 51 -4.80 -16.74 7.44
CA TYR A 51 -4.31 -16.35 8.76
C TYR A 51 -2.79 -16.51 8.89
N THR A 52 -2.23 -17.58 8.32
CA THR A 52 -0.79 -17.86 8.33
C THR A 52 -0.03 -16.91 7.42
N LEU A 53 -0.49 -16.74 6.17
CA LEU A 53 0.16 -15.85 5.20
C LEU A 53 0.16 -14.40 5.66
N THR A 54 -0.91 -13.96 6.33
CA THR A 54 -1.05 -12.57 6.81
C THR A 54 -0.35 -12.32 8.15
N LEU A 55 0.06 -13.35 8.88
CA LEU A 55 0.61 -13.22 10.22
C LEU A 55 1.81 -12.27 10.32
N PRO A 56 2.85 -12.34 9.45
CA PRO A 56 3.99 -11.44 9.54
C PRO A 56 3.63 -9.96 9.37
N PHE A 57 2.56 -9.67 8.65
CA PHE A 57 2.13 -8.29 8.37
C PHE A 57 1.29 -7.70 9.51
N VAL A 58 0.54 -8.51 10.24
CA VAL A 58 -0.20 -8.05 11.43
C VAL A 58 0.63 -8.12 12.71
N ALA A 59 1.70 -8.93 12.73
CA ALA A 59 2.53 -9.18 13.91
C ALA A 59 3.04 -7.92 14.63
N PRO A 60 3.52 -6.88 13.92
CA PRO A 60 3.98 -5.65 14.58
C PRO A 60 2.88 -4.89 15.35
N PHE A 61 1.61 -5.18 15.07
CA PHE A 61 0.46 -4.44 15.59
C PHE A 61 -0.35 -5.20 16.65
N LEU A 62 -0.02 -6.47 16.95
CA LEU A 62 -0.85 -7.39 17.75
C LEU A 62 -1.26 -6.88 19.13
N ASN A 63 -0.54 -5.90 19.69
CA ASN A 63 -0.80 -5.36 21.03
C ASN A 63 -1.08 -3.84 21.03
N VAL A 64 -1.29 -3.22 19.87
CA VAL A 64 -1.54 -1.78 19.79
C VAL A 64 -2.97 -1.45 20.24
N VAL A 65 -3.94 -2.26 19.83
CA VAL A 65 -5.35 -2.10 20.18
C VAL A 65 -5.95 -3.47 20.52
N GLY A 66 -6.62 -3.57 21.67
CA GLY A 66 -7.33 -4.79 22.05
C GLY A 66 -8.48 -5.10 21.08
N SER A 67 -8.65 -6.36 20.69
CA SER A 67 -9.70 -6.80 19.76
C SER A 67 -10.81 -7.54 20.52
N PRO A 68 -12.05 -7.01 20.58
CA PRO A 68 -13.14 -7.66 21.28
C PRO A 68 -13.57 -8.96 20.56
N ARG A 69 -13.96 -9.97 21.34
CA ARG A 69 -14.42 -11.27 20.85
C ARG A 69 -15.84 -11.55 21.35
N VAL A 70 -16.73 -11.96 20.44
CA VAL A 70 -18.12 -12.34 20.75
C VAL A 70 -18.44 -13.64 20.02
N ALA A 71 -18.77 -14.70 20.76
CA ALA A 71 -19.24 -15.97 20.19
C ALA A 71 -18.38 -16.53 19.01
N GLY A 72 -17.05 -16.39 19.08
CA GLY A 72 -16.12 -16.83 18.03
C GLY A 72 -15.82 -15.79 16.94
N SER A 73 -16.67 -14.77 16.78
CA SER A 73 -16.38 -13.58 15.98
C SER A 73 -15.38 -12.67 16.70
N VAL A 74 -14.44 -12.10 15.95
CA VAL A 74 -13.44 -11.16 16.45
C VAL A 74 -13.42 -9.93 15.56
N PHE A 75 -13.67 -8.76 16.16
CA PHE A 75 -13.41 -7.49 15.49
C PHE A 75 -11.93 -7.15 15.66
N GLU A 76 -11.10 -7.54 14.68
CA GLU A 76 -9.65 -7.47 14.77
C GLU A 76 -9.12 -6.05 14.43
N TRP A 77 -9.13 -5.15 15.43
CA TRP A 77 -8.58 -3.78 15.32
C TRP A 77 -7.14 -3.77 14.82
N THR A 78 -6.36 -4.77 15.21
CA THR A 78 -4.99 -5.00 14.74
C THR A 78 -4.91 -5.04 13.22
N THR A 79 -5.83 -5.73 12.55
CA THR A 79 -5.81 -5.87 11.09
C THR A 79 -6.23 -4.59 10.40
N LEU A 80 -7.23 -3.88 10.94
CA LEU A 80 -7.63 -2.56 10.42
C LEU A 80 -6.50 -1.53 10.55
N LEU A 81 -5.76 -1.57 11.66
CA LEU A 81 -4.58 -0.72 11.83
C LEU A 81 -3.49 -1.08 10.82
N ALA A 82 -3.23 -2.35 10.58
CA ALA A 82 -2.25 -2.79 9.58
C ALA A 82 -2.60 -2.28 8.17
N ILE A 83 -3.87 -2.42 7.75
CA ILE A 83 -4.41 -1.87 6.50
C ILE A 83 -4.11 -0.37 6.38
N LEU A 84 -4.51 0.40 7.41
CA LEU A 84 -4.30 1.85 7.40
C LEU A 84 -2.81 2.22 7.29
N VAL A 85 -1.95 1.56 8.06
CA VAL A 85 -0.51 1.85 8.07
C VAL A 85 0.13 1.50 6.73
N TYR A 86 -0.17 0.35 6.13
CA TYR A 86 0.41 -0.04 4.85
C TYR A 86 -0.06 0.86 3.70
N TRP A 87 -1.33 1.26 3.69
CA TRP A 87 -1.82 2.27 2.76
C TRP A 87 -1.07 3.59 2.87
N LEU A 88 -0.86 4.10 4.09
CA LEU A 88 -0.11 5.32 4.35
C LEU A 88 1.36 5.21 3.90
N LEU A 89 2.00 4.07 4.19
CA LEU A 89 3.39 3.81 3.79
C LEU A 89 3.53 3.80 2.26
N ALA A 90 2.68 3.06 1.56
CA ALA A 90 2.71 3.01 0.09
C ALA A 90 2.45 4.38 -0.53
N TRP A 91 1.47 5.13 -0.02
CA TRP A 91 1.21 6.50 -0.45
C TRP A 91 2.43 7.41 -0.25
N GLY A 92 3.06 7.35 0.93
CA GLY A 92 4.28 8.10 1.24
C GLY A 92 5.45 7.75 0.31
N ILE A 93 5.69 6.46 0.07
CA ILE A 93 6.72 5.98 -0.86
C ILE A 93 6.47 6.52 -2.26
N VAL A 94 5.25 6.43 -2.78
CA VAL A 94 4.89 6.95 -4.11
C VAL A 94 5.10 8.46 -4.18
N LYS A 95 4.72 9.22 -3.14
CA LYS A 95 4.94 10.66 -3.07
C LYS A 95 6.43 11.01 -3.14
N LEU A 96 7.28 10.30 -2.40
CA LEU A 96 8.73 10.50 -2.44
C LEU A 96 9.33 10.19 -3.82
N LEU A 97 8.91 9.08 -4.44
CA LEU A 97 9.34 8.72 -5.80
C LEU A 97 8.99 9.81 -6.81
N VAL A 98 7.78 10.36 -6.73
CA VAL A 98 7.33 11.41 -7.66
C VAL A 98 7.97 12.77 -7.37
N MET A 99 8.23 13.10 -6.10
CA MET A 99 8.86 14.36 -5.70
C MET A 99 10.34 14.43 -6.07
N GLY A 100 11.05 13.29 -6.11
CA GLY A 100 12.46 13.22 -6.53
C GLY A 100 12.71 13.55 -8.02
N LYS A 101 11.70 13.96 -8.78
CA LYS A 101 11.87 14.47 -10.14
C LYS A 101 12.65 15.80 -10.08
N PRO A 102 13.88 15.88 -10.62
CA PRO A 102 14.53 17.17 -10.78
C PRO A 102 13.62 18.03 -11.67
N VAL A 103 13.39 19.28 -11.28
CA VAL A 103 12.83 20.32 -12.14
C VAL A 103 13.85 20.53 -13.26
N SER A 104 13.84 19.63 -14.24
CA SER A 104 14.69 19.73 -15.40
C SER A 104 14.05 20.82 -16.22
N THR A 105 14.64 22.00 -16.10
CA THR A 105 14.37 23.23 -16.85
C THR A 105 14.90 23.04 -18.29
N PRO A 106 14.12 22.41 -19.18
CA PRO A 106 13.95 22.98 -20.52
C PRO A 106 12.60 23.70 -20.68
N GLU A 107 11.56 23.26 -19.96
CA GLU A 107 10.23 23.90 -20.01
C GLU A 107 10.20 25.27 -19.33
N ALA A 108 11.00 25.47 -18.29
CA ALA A 108 11.15 26.78 -17.66
C ALA A 108 12.01 27.74 -18.52
N GLU A 109 13.01 27.25 -19.26
CA GLU A 109 13.75 28.06 -20.25
C GLU A 109 12.86 28.48 -21.42
N VAL A 110 12.02 27.56 -21.95
CA VAL A 110 11.08 27.87 -23.03
C VAL A 110 9.96 28.82 -22.59
N LYS A 111 9.56 28.79 -21.31
CA LYS A 111 8.59 29.75 -20.77
C LYS A 111 9.19 31.14 -20.56
N LEU A 112 10.46 31.23 -20.20
CA LEU A 112 11.19 32.50 -20.06
C LEU A 112 11.44 33.14 -21.44
N ASP A 113 11.91 32.38 -22.44
CA ASP A 113 12.17 32.90 -23.81
C ASP A 113 10.91 33.38 -24.55
N ARG A 114 9.71 32.89 -24.16
CA ARG A 114 8.42 33.39 -24.68
C ARG A 114 7.87 34.59 -23.92
N GLN A 115 8.37 34.85 -22.72
CA GLN A 115 7.96 35.98 -21.89
C GLN A 115 8.80 37.23 -22.19
N ASP A 116 10.03 37.03 -22.68
CA ASP A 116 10.97 38.07 -23.10
C ASP A 116 10.88 38.43 -24.61
N ARG A 117 9.95 37.84 -25.36
CA ARG A 117 9.61 38.17 -26.76
C ARG A 117 8.25 38.83 -26.87
#